data_AF-A0A1V2B8W7-F1
#
_entry.id   AF-A0A1V2B8W7-F1
#
_cell.length_a   1.000
_cell.length_b   1.000
_cell.length_c   1.000
_cell.angle_alpha   90.00
_cell.angle_beta   90.00
_cell.angle_gamma   90.00
#
_symmetry.space_group_name_H-M   'P 1'
#
loop_
_entity.id
_entity.type
_entity.pdbx_description
1 polymer ?
#
loop_
_entity_poly.entity_id
_entity_poly.type
_entity_poly.pdbx_seq_one_letter_code
_entity_poly.pdbx_strand_id
1 'polypeptide(L)'
;MKRVFFLLSAIAIVYCLTMVTSCSKDNEKDLTSTGTDTTGTGGGTTCDTVNMKYAANVQPIISANCYSCHGNGSASGGISLDTYAKVLTQVNNGNLIGTITHASGYPAMPQGGSKLSDCNINIIKDWIARGAQNN
;
A
#
# COMPACT_ATOMS: atom_id res chain seq x y z
N MET A 1 38.51 41.14 -35.10
CA MET A 1 37.32 40.30 -35.40
C MET A 1 37.57 38.79 -35.20
N LYS A 2 38.32 38.37 -34.16
CA LYS A 2 38.60 36.95 -33.87
C LYS A 2 38.37 36.57 -32.39
N ARG A 3 38.02 37.54 -31.55
CA ARG A 3 37.76 37.37 -30.10
C ARG A 3 36.28 37.16 -29.77
N VAL A 4 35.38 37.40 -30.72
CA VAL A 4 33.93 37.21 -30.55
C VAL A 4 33.53 35.75 -30.75
N PHE A 5 34.28 35.00 -31.58
CA PHE A 5 34.02 33.58 -31.86
C PHE A 5 34.31 32.64 -30.68
N PHE A 6 35.27 32.98 -29.82
CA PHE A 6 35.57 32.17 -28.62
C PHE A 6 34.57 32.39 -27.47
N LEU A 7 33.89 33.55 -27.44
CA LEU A 7 32.84 33.82 -26.45
C LEU A 7 31.51 33.15 -26.82
N LEU A 8 31.26 32.91 -28.11
CA LEU A 8 30.07 32.22 -28.59
C LEU A 8 30.07 30.70 -28.29
N SER A 9 31.25 30.08 -28.20
CA SER A 9 31.37 28.64 -27.88
C SER A 9 31.29 28.32 -26.38
N ALA A 10 31.53 29.31 -25.50
CA ALA A 10 31.38 29.15 -24.05
C ALA A 10 29.92 29.36 -23.58
N ILE A 11 29.13 30.12 -24.33
CA ILE A 11 27.71 30.39 -24.01
C ILE A 11 26.83 29.18 -24.36
N ALA A 12 27.22 28.33 -25.32
CA ALA A 12 26.49 27.12 -25.68
C ALA A 12 26.62 25.98 -24.64
N ILE A 13 27.68 25.97 -23.82
CA ILE A 13 27.90 24.94 -22.78
C ILE A 13 27.23 25.33 -21.45
N VAL A 14 27.03 26.63 -21.20
CA VAL A 14 26.32 27.14 -20.01
C VAL A 14 24.79 27.14 -20.21
N TYR A 15 24.30 27.12 -21.44
CA TYR A 15 22.86 27.09 -21.73
C TYR A 15 22.27 25.67 -21.84
N CYS A 16 23.08 24.63 -21.61
CA CYS A 16 22.61 23.26 -21.43
C CYS A 16 22.24 22.95 -19.95
N LEU A 17 22.26 23.96 -19.07
CA LEU A 17 22.08 23.79 -17.61
C LEU A 17 20.99 24.69 -16.98
N THR A 18 20.06 25.27 -17.74
CA THR A 18 18.99 26.11 -17.17
C THR A 18 17.57 25.64 -17.48
N MET A 19 17.41 24.45 -18.07
CA MET A 19 16.11 23.78 -18.15
C MET A 19 16.08 22.62 -17.17
N VAL A 20 15.73 22.90 -15.91
CA VAL A 20 14.74 22.15 -15.12
C VAL A 20 14.74 22.68 -13.68
N THR A 21 13.56 22.64 -13.05
CA THR A 21 13.28 22.80 -11.61
C THR A 21 12.94 24.21 -11.11
N SER A 22 11.72 24.67 -11.44
CA SER A 22 10.72 24.92 -10.38
C SER A 22 9.36 25.21 -11.00
N CYS A 23 8.67 24.18 -11.51
CA CYS A 23 7.21 24.22 -11.51
C CYS A 23 6.78 23.98 -10.07
N SER A 24 6.38 25.05 -9.36
CA SER A 24 5.48 24.88 -8.22
C SER A 24 4.24 24.19 -8.76
N LYS A 25 3.99 22.94 -8.34
CA LYS A 25 2.66 22.36 -8.49
C LYS A 25 1.82 22.96 -7.38
N ASP A 26 0.99 23.90 -7.78
CA ASP A 26 -0.11 24.41 -7.02
C ASP A 26 -1.07 23.22 -6.81
N ASN A 27 -1.35 22.88 -5.56
CA ASN A 27 -2.25 21.78 -5.23
C ASN A 27 -3.70 22.27 -5.40
N GLU A 28 -4.09 22.61 -6.61
CA GLU A 28 -5.47 22.83 -6.99
C GLU A 28 -6.08 21.52 -7.48
N LYS A 29 -6.65 20.77 -6.54
CA LYS A 29 -7.74 19.85 -6.84
C LYS A 29 -8.69 19.76 -5.66
N ASP A 30 -9.24 20.91 -5.34
CA ASP A 30 -10.59 20.98 -4.78
C ASP A 30 -11.56 21.14 -5.95
N LEU A 31 -11.69 20.08 -6.75
CA LEU A 31 -12.74 19.93 -7.75
C LEU A 31 -13.14 18.45 -7.82
N THR A 32 -14.26 18.18 -7.14
CA THR A 32 -15.27 17.19 -7.51
C THR A 32 -14.83 15.74 -7.61
N SER A 33 -14.98 15.01 -6.52
CA SER A 33 -15.63 13.70 -6.63
C SER A 33 -16.67 13.56 -5.52
N THR A 34 -17.89 13.93 -5.88
CA THR A 34 -19.11 13.43 -5.25
C THR A 34 -19.13 11.91 -5.45
N GLY A 35 -18.56 11.20 -4.50
CA GLY A 35 -18.75 9.77 -4.30
C GLY A 35 -19.19 9.59 -2.86
N THR A 36 -20.50 9.59 -2.65
CA THR A 36 -21.10 9.19 -1.38
C THR A 36 -20.78 7.71 -1.15
N ASP A 37 -19.76 7.43 -0.34
CA ASP A 37 -19.61 6.13 0.32
C ASP A 37 -19.87 6.34 1.81
N THR A 38 -21.05 5.92 2.22
CA THR A 38 -21.50 5.94 3.61
C THR A 38 -21.19 4.58 4.23
N THR A 39 -19.91 4.22 4.38
CA THR A 39 -19.49 3.20 5.35
C THR A 39 -18.02 3.36 5.76
N GLY A 40 -17.81 3.91 6.97
CA GLY A 40 -16.62 3.62 7.80
C GLY A 40 -15.33 4.37 7.50
N THR A 41 -15.33 5.69 7.74
CA THR A 41 -14.20 6.54 8.16
C THR A 41 -12.80 6.14 7.69
N GLY A 42 -12.39 6.70 6.54
CA GLY A 42 -11.01 6.71 6.07
C GLY A 42 -10.83 7.30 4.68
N GLY A 43 -11.32 8.53 4.47
CA GLY A 43 -10.91 9.47 3.41
C GLY A 43 -10.61 8.91 2.02
N GLY A 44 -11.55 9.08 1.10
CA GLY A 44 -11.43 8.77 -0.32
C GLY A 44 -10.05 9.10 -0.90
N THR A 45 -9.26 8.06 -1.07
CA THR A 45 -7.95 8.08 -1.71
C THR A 45 -7.94 6.83 -2.55
N THR A 46 -7.56 6.95 -3.83
CA THR A 46 -7.17 5.81 -4.67
C THR A 46 -6.47 4.76 -3.80
N CYS A 47 -6.89 3.50 -3.91
CA CYS A 47 -6.20 2.41 -3.22
C CYS A 47 -4.78 2.30 -3.75
N ASP A 48 -3.86 3.07 -3.16
CA ASP A 48 -2.47 3.09 -3.55
C ASP A 48 -1.80 1.86 -2.96
N THR A 49 -1.41 0.96 -3.85
CA THR A 49 -0.72 -0.28 -3.48
C THR A 49 0.75 -0.28 -3.90
N VAL A 50 1.28 0.89 -4.27
CA VAL A 50 2.69 1.09 -4.62
C VAL A 50 3.54 1.12 -3.34
N ASN A 51 4.58 0.29 -3.28
CA ASN A 51 5.56 0.25 -2.18
C ASN A 51 4.98 0.02 -0.78
N MET A 52 3.98 -0.86 -0.65
CA MET A 52 3.41 -1.21 0.67
C MET A 52 4.46 -1.82 1.59
N LYS A 53 4.44 -1.36 2.84
CA LYS A 53 5.28 -1.86 3.94
C LYS A 53 4.47 -2.62 4.96
N TYR A 54 5.08 -3.63 5.59
CA TYR A 54 4.38 -4.43 6.58
C TYR A 54 3.90 -3.58 7.76
N ALA A 55 4.78 -2.81 8.38
CA ALA A 55 4.45 -2.04 9.59
C ALA A 55 3.45 -0.91 9.32
N ALA A 56 3.56 -0.24 8.16
CA ALA A 56 2.75 0.93 7.85
C ALA A 56 1.40 0.60 7.21
N ASN A 57 1.31 -0.47 6.43
CA ASN A 57 0.12 -0.75 5.61
C ASN A 57 -0.57 -2.06 5.99
N VAL A 58 0.17 -3.14 6.23
CA VAL A 58 -0.41 -4.48 6.43
C VAL A 58 -0.77 -4.74 7.89
N GLN A 59 0.14 -4.45 8.82
CA GLN A 59 -0.07 -4.68 10.24
C GLN A 59 -1.31 -3.95 10.79
N PRO A 60 -1.62 -2.70 10.39
CA PRO A 60 -2.86 -2.04 10.78
C PRO A 60 -4.11 -2.81 10.32
N ILE A 61 -4.12 -3.32 9.07
CA ILE A 61 -5.24 -4.12 8.54
C ILE A 61 -5.41 -5.41 9.34
N ILE A 62 -4.32 -6.14 9.60
CA ILE A 62 -4.36 -7.38 10.39
C ILE A 62 -4.86 -7.10 11.81
N SER A 63 -4.36 -6.04 12.45
CA SER A 63 -4.78 -5.72 13.82
C SER A 63 -6.25 -5.32 13.92
N ALA A 64 -6.74 -4.54 12.97
CA ALA A 64 -8.12 -4.06 12.97
C ALA A 64 -9.14 -5.18 12.67
N ASN A 65 -8.78 -6.14 11.82
CA ASN A 65 -9.74 -7.11 11.28
C ASN A 65 -9.57 -8.53 11.83
N CYS A 66 -8.44 -8.87 12.45
CA CYS A 66 -8.11 -10.25 12.81
C CYS A 66 -7.86 -10.47 14.31
N TYR A 67 -7.40 -9.46 15.04
CA TYR A 67 -6.90 -9.67 16.41
C TYR A 67 -7.97 -10.03 17.44
N SER A 68 -9.25 -9.76 17.17
CA SER A 68 -10.35 -10.18 18.05
C SER A 68 -10.38 -11.69 18.29
N CYS A 69 -9.92 -12.49 17.32
CA CYS A 69 -9.87 -13.96 17.41
C CYS A 69 -8.46 -14.53 17.22
N HIS A 70 -7.57 -13.80 16.54
CA HIS A 70 -6.21 -14.24 16.21
C HIS A 70 -5.11 -13.29 16.76
N GLY A 71 -5.40 -12.51 17.79
CA GLY A 71 -4.46 -11.57 18.41
C GLY A 71 -3.52 -12.20 19.44
N ASN A 72 -2.93 -11.36 20.27
CA ASN A 72 -2.16 -11.81 21.44
C ASN A 72 -3.14 -12.35 22.50
N GLY A 73 -2.90 -13.57 22.97
CA GLY A 73 -3.79 -14.25 23.93
C GLY A 73 -5.12 -14.76 23.35
N SER A 74 -5.41 -14.48 22.08
CA SER A 74 -6.58 -15.00 21.35
C SER A 74 -6.11 -15.76 20.12
N ALA A 75 -6.18 -17.09 20.18
CA ALA A 75 -5.67 -17.98 19.13
C ALA A 75 -6.74 -18.98 18.66
N SER A 76 -7.86 -18.47 18.14
CA SER A 76 -8.91 -19.31 17.57
C SER A 76 -8.34 -20.24 16.49
N GLY A 77 -8.71 -21.52 16.54
CA GLY A 77 -8.16 -22.54 15.66
C GLY A 77 -6.65 -22.80 15.85
N GLY A 78 -6.06 -22.38 16.97
CA GLY A 78 -4.62 -22.48 17.24
C GLY A 78 -3.76 -21.49 16.44
N ILE A 79 -4.38 -20.52 15.76
CA ILE A 79 -3.71 -19.54 14.91
C ILE A 79 -3.66 -18.20 15.63
N SER A 80 -2.46 -17.62 15.71
CA SER A 80 -2.23 -16.26 16.20
C SER A 80 -1.47 -15.48 15.11
N LEU A 81 -1.76 -14.19 14.99
CA LEU A 81 -1.22 -13.26 13.97
C LEU A 81 -0.54 -12.05 14.62
N ASP A 82 -0.25 -12.12 15.92
CA ASP A 82 0.30 -11.03 16.73
C ASP A 82 1.77 -10.69 16.44
N THR A 83 2.46 -11.50 15.64
CA THR A 83 3.84 -11.28 15.22
C THR A 83 3.99 -11.48 13.72
N TYR A 84 4.94 -10.75 13.12
CA TYR A 84 5.28 -10.90 11.70
C TYR A 84 5.56 -12.37 11.33
N ALA A 85 6.33 -13.09 12.14
CA ALA A 85 6.69 -14.48 11.86
C ALA A 85 5.44 -15.39 11.74
N LYS A 86 4.45 -15.19 12.60
CA LYS A 86 3.21 -15.97 12.53
C LYS A 86 2.32 -15.56 11.36
N VAL A 87 2.29 -14.27 11.01
CA VAL A 87 1.62 -13.80 9.77
C VAL A 87 2.29 -14.43 8.55
N LEU A 88 3.62 -14.43 8.49
CA LEU A 88 4.39 -15.00 7.39
C LEU A 88 4.14 -16.51 7.24
N THR A 89 3.98 -17.25 8.32
CA THR A 89 3.55 -18.67 8.26
C THR A 89 2.23 -18.84 7.51
N GLN A 90 1.24 -17.97 7.76
CA GLN A 90 -0.05 -18.01 7.06
C GLN A 90 0.02 -17.48 5.62
N VAL A 91 0.99 -16.64 5.30
CA VAL A 91 1.28 -16.26 3.91
C VAL A 91 1.85 -17.46 3.15
N ASN A 92 2.85 -18.13 3.72
CA ASN A 92 3.60 -19.20 3.06
C ASN A 92 2.76 -20.46 2.80
N ASN A 93 1.77 -20.75 3.65
CA ASN A 93 0.84 -21.86 3.44
C ASN A 93 -0.39 -21.47 2.59
N GLY A 94 -0.47 -20.22 2.12
CA GLY A 94 -1.58 -19.70 1.31
C GLY A 94 -2.86 -19.40 2.09
N ASN A 95 -2.91 -19.68 3.39
CA ASN A 95 -4.12 -19.50 4.19
C ASN A 95 -4.55 -18.04 4.25
N LEU A 96 -3.62 -17.11 4.44
CA LEU A 96 -3.97 -15.69 4.60
C LEU A 96 -4.79 -15.18 3.41
N ILE A 97 -4.33 -15.44 2.18
CA ILE A 97 -5.06 -15.01 0.98
C ILE A 97 -6.34 -15.81 0.77
N GLY A 98 -6.29 -17.15 0.88
CA GLY A 98 -7.46 -17.99 0.65
C GLY A 98 -8.63 -17.62 1.57
N THR A 99 -8.33 -17.40 2.85
CA THR A 99 -9.32 -17.04 3.86
C THR A 99 -9.86 -15.62 3.70
N ILE A 100 -9.03 -14.59 3.45
CA ILE A 100 -9.53 -13.19 3.35
C ILE A 100 -10.26 -12.92 2.03
N THR A 101 -10.02 -13.74 1.00
CA THR A 101 -10.71 -13.66 -0.29
C THR A 101 -11.97 -14.52 -0.35
N HIS A 102 -12.25 -15.28 0.72
CA HIS A 102 -13.35 -16.27 0.76
C HIS A 102 -13.24 -17.28 -0.38
N ALA A 103 -12.02 -17.72 -0.69
CA ALA A 103 -11.76 -18.69 -1.74
C ALA A 103 -12.34 -20.07 -1.38
N SER A 104 -12.81 -20.80 -2.40
CA SER A 104 -13.30 -22.17 -2.21
C SER A 104 -12.23 -23.06 -1.59
N GLY A 105 -12.62 -23.86 -0.60
CA GLY A 105 -11.69 -24.73 0.15
C GLY A 105 -11.02 -24.06 1.36
N TYR A 106 -11.25 -22.77 1.61
CA TYR A 106 -10.75 -22.06 2.79
C TYR A 106 -11.90 -21.61 3.71
N PRO A 107 -11.72 -21.63 5.04
CA PRO A 107 -12.68 -21.02 5.94
C PRO A 107 -12.71 -19.50 5.73
N ALA A 108 -13.88 -18.95 5.44
CA ALA A 108 -14.04 -17.51 5.25
C ALA A 108 -13.77 -16.75 6.56
N MET A 109 -12.87 -15.76 6.53
CA MET A 109 -12.68 -14.83 7.64
C MET A 109 -12.94 -13.38 7.20
N PRO A 110 -13.40 -12.50 8.12
CA PRO A 110 -13.79 -12.78 9.50
C PRO A 110 -14.96 -13.77 9.62
N GLN A 111 -14.94 -14.65 10.62
CA GLN A 111 -15.93 -15.73 10.74
C GLN A 111 -17.33 -15.16 10.94
N GLY A 112 -18.26 -15.49 10.04
CA GLY A 112 -19.62 -14.94 10.04
C GLY A 112 -19.70 -13.43 9.73
N GLY A 113 -18.57 -12.82 9.35
CA GLY A 113 -18.48 -11.42 8.96
C GLY A 113 -18.41 -11.23 7.45
N SER A 114 -18.49 -9.97 7.03
CA SER A 114 -18.27 -9.59 5.64
C SER A 114 -16.81 -9.78 5.24
N LYS A 115 -16.58 -10.12 3.96
CA LYS A 115 -15.25 -10.10 3.35
C LYS A 115 -14.59 -8.72 3.58
N LEU A 116 -13.25 -8.70 3.70
CA LEU A 116 -12.49 -7.45 3.70
C LEU A 116 -12.79 -6.66 2.43
N SER A 117 -12.64 -5.33 2.51
CA SER A 117 -12.71 -4.47 1.34
C SER A 117 -11.66 -4.89 0.31
N ASP A 118 -11.98 -4.72 -0.97
CA ASP A 118 -11.07 -5.11 -2.04
C ASP A 118 -9.74 -4.32 -1.96
N CYS A 119 -9.76 -3.08 -1.46
CA CYS A 119 -8.54 -2.32 -1.22
C CYS A 119 -7.63 -2.96 -0.16
N ASN A 120 -8.17 -3.35 0.99
CA ASN A 120 -7.38 -4.02 2.03
C ASN A 120 -6.80 -5.35 1.52
N ILE A 121 -7.59 -6.11 0.75
CA ILE A 121 -7.12 -7.33 0.12
C ILE A 121 -5.98 -7.04 -0.86
N ASN A 122 -6.09 -6.00 -1.69
CA ASN A 122 -5.06 -5.64 -2.67
C ASN A 122 -3.77 -5.16 -2.01
N ILE A 123 -3.85 -4.38 -0.94
CA ILE A 123 -2.66 -3.99 -0.14
C ILE A 123 -1.91 -5.23 0.35
N ILE A 124 -2.63 -6.22 0.91
CA ILE A 124 -2.03 -7.47 1.39
C ILE A 124 -1.44 -8.27 0.23
N LYS A 125 -2.17 -8.44 -0.87
CA LYS A 125 -1.70 -9.16 -2.06
C LYS A 125 -0.42 -8.56 -2.62
N ASP A 126 -0.37 -7.24 -2.78
CA ASP A 126 0.78 -6.58 -3.38
C ASP A 126 1.99 -6.60 -2.45
N TRP A 127 1.80 -6.50 -1.14
CA TRP A 127 2.87 -6.74 -0.16
C TRP A 127 3.42 -8.17 -0.25
N ILE A 128 2.55 -9.20 -0.35
CA ILE A 128 2.97 -10.60 -0.54
C ILE A 128 3.74 -10.77 -1.85
N ALA A 129 3.25 -10.18 -2.95
CA ALA A 129 3.90 -10.24 -4.26
C ALA A 129 5.31 -9.63 -4.26
N ARG A 130 5.60 -8.72 -3.32
CA ARG A 130 6.92 -8.12 -3.10
C ARG A 130 7.79 -8.89 -2.09
N GLY A 131 7.43 -10.13 -1.78
CA GLY A 131 8.18 -11.02 -0.89
C GLY A 131 7.81 -10.89 0.58
N ALA A 132 6.64 -10.31 0.88
CA ALA A 132 6.09 -10.20 2.23
C ALA A 132 7.09 -9.63 3.26
N GLN A 133 7.88 -8.62 2.88
CA GLN A 133 8.98 -8.09 3.68
C GLN A 133 8.53 -7.54 5.05
N ASN A 134 9.34 -7.72 6.10
CA ASN A 134 9.17 -7.08 7.40
C ASN A 134 9.82 -5.69 7.40
N ASN A 135 9.09 -4.65 7.00
CA ASN A 135 9.62 -3.29 6.78
C ASN A 135 8.63 -2.17 7.13
#